data_AF-A0A3D3MTJ3-F1
#
_entry.id   AF-A0A3D3MTJ3-F1
#
_cell.length_a   1.000
_cell.length_b   1.000
_cell.length_c   1.000
_cell.angle_alpha   90.00
_cell.angle_beta   90.00
_cell.angle_gamma   90.00
#
_symmetry.space_group_name_H-M   'P 1'
#
loop_
_entity.id
_entity.type
_entity.pdbx_description
1 polymer ?
#
loop_
_entity_poly.entity_id
_entity_poly.type
_entity_poly.pdbx_seq_one_letter_code
_entity_poly.pdbx_strand_id
1 'polypeptide(L)' 'MDRLPENDIPMLVSAINFLLRDEVFDNLDQVCYYFDKDRKQLEAKIATGGFHYDEKQKRFW' A
#
# COMPACT_ATOMS: atom_id res chain seq x y z
N MET A 1 0.02 -0.03 -19.40
CA MET A 1 -0.70 -0.97 -18.52
C MET A 1 -0.36 -0.57 -17.10
N ASP A 2 -1.08 0.42 -16.58
CA ASP A 2 -0.72 1.15 -15.35
C ASP A 2 -1.89 1.05 -14.37
N ARG A 3 -2.04 -0.12 -13.75
CA ARG A 3 -3.03 -0.35 -12.70
C ARG A 3 -2.37 -1.21 -11.65
N LEU A 4 -2.44 -0.74 -10.40
CA LEU A 4 -2.13 -1.57 -9.24
C LEU A 4 -2.82 -2.93 -9.42
N PRO A 5 -2.14 -4.05 -9.18
CA PRO A 5 -2.73 -5.38 -9.21
C PRO A 5 -3.71 -5.51 -8.04
N GLU A 6 -4.90 -4.96 -8.22
CA GLU A 6 -5.96 -4.91 -7.22
C GLU A 6 -6.59 -6.28 -6.93
N ASN A 7 -6.30 -7.26 -7.77
CA ASN A 7 -6.72 -8.66 -7.60
C ASN A 7 -5.80 -9.44 -6.65
N ASP A 8 -4.55 -9.02 -6.49
CA ASP A 8 -3.55 -9.75 -5.70
C ASP A 8 -3.06 -8.90 -4.55
N ILE A 9 -3.66 -9.10 -3.37
CA ILE A 9 -3.24 -8.45 -2.12
C ILE A 9 -1.72 -8.49 -1.91
N PRO A 10 -1.02 -9.64 -2.02
CA PRO A 10 0.44 -9.68 -1.81
C PRO A 10 1.22 -8.87 -2.86
N MET A 11 0.70 -8.75 -4.08
CA MET A 11 1.35 -7.98 -5.14
C MET A 11 1.14 -6.48 -4.94
N LEU A 12 -0.04 -6.08 -4.48
CA LEU A 12 -0.37 -4.71 -4.09
C LEU A 12 0.46 -4.26 -2.88
N VAL A 13 0.57 -5.10 -1.86
CA VAL A 13 1.45 -4.89 -0.70
C VAL A 13 2.91 -4.72 -1.13
N SER A 14 3.39 -5.59 -2.02
CA SER A 14 4.77 -5.51 -2.52
C SER A 14 5.01 -4.22 -3.32
N ALA A 15 4.05 -3.80 -4.14
CA ALA A 15 4.14 -2.54 -4.89
C ALA A 15 4.21 -1.33 -3.93
N ILE A 16 3.33 -1.28 -2.92
CA ILE A 16 3.34 -0.18 -1.95
C ILE A 16 4.63 -0.21 -1.11
N ASN A 17 5.10 -1.38 -0.70
CA ASN A 17 6.38 -1.52 -0.02
C ASN A 17 7.55 -1.05 -0.89
N PHE A 18 7.51 -1.30 -2.20
CA PHE A 18 8.54 -0.79 -3.12
C PHE A 18 8.52 0.74 -3.17
N LEU A 19 7.33 1.33 -3.29
CA LEU A 19 7.13 2.78 -3.32
C LEU A 19 7.54 3.48 -2.02
N LEU A 20 7.24 2.88 -0.86
CA LEU A 20 7.64 3.41 0.45
C LEU A 20 9.14 3.19 0.71
N ARG A 21 9.71 2.07 0.25
CA ARG A 21 11.14 1.76 0.39
C ARG A 21 12.02 2.67 -0.46
N ASP A 22 11.58 3.03 -1.66
CA ASP A 22 12.33 3.90 -2.57
C ASP A 22 12.25 5.39 -2.15
N GLU A 23 11.69 5.67 -0.96
CA GLU A 23 11.48 7.02 -0.40
C GLU A 23 10.68 7.97 -1.32
N VAL A 24 10.03 7.44 -2.35
CA VAL A 24 9.15 8.19 -3.25
C VAL A 24 7.95 8.74 -2.48
N PHE A 25 7.52 8.03 -1.44
CA PHE A 25 6.45 8.45 -0.54
C PHE A 25 6.87 8.25 0.91
N ASP A 26 6.66 9.29 1.72
CA ASP A 26 7.04 9.26 3.13
C ASP A 26 6.01 8.50 3.98
N ASN A 27 4.76 8.47 3.50
CA ASN A 27 3.63 7.87 4.22
C ASN A 27 2.65 7.21 3.26
N LEU A 28 1.92 6.22 3.77
CA LEU A 28 0.83 5.56 3.05
C LEU A 28 -0.23 6.55 2.55
N ASP A 29 -0.47 7.64 3.28
CA ASP A 29 -1.40 8.70 2.88
C ASP A 29 -1.03 9.32 1.53
N GLN A 30 0.26 9.53 1.25
CA GLN A 30 0.67 10.07 -0.06
C GLN A 30 0.49 9.05 -1.18
N VAL A 31 0.75 7.77 -0.91
CA VAL A 31 0.49 6.68 -1.85
C VAL A 31 -1.01 6.62 -2.14
N CYS A 32 -1.83 6.63 -1.09
CA CYS A 32 -3.29 6.66 -1.20
C CYS A 32 -3.77 7.85 -2.02
N TYR A 33 -3.28 9.05 -1.74
CA TYR A 33 -3.60 10.26 -2.50
C TYR A 33 -3.18 10.17 -3.97
N TYR A 34 -1.98 9.64 -4.24
CA TYR A 34 -1.46 9.49 -5.61
C TYR A 34 -2.29 8.50 -6.43
N PHE A 35 -2.76 7.42 -5.81
CA PHE A 35 -3.58 6.39 -6.46
C PHE A 35 -5.09 6.66 -6.36
N ASP A 36 -5.50 7.80 -5.83
CA ASP A 36 -6.91 8.13 -5.56
C ASP A 36 -7.63 7.01 -4.78
N LYS A 37 -6.93 6.46 -3.79
CA LYS A 37 -7.40 5.38 -2.90
C LYS A 37 -7.64 5.94 -1.52
N ASP A 38 -8.71 5.45 -0.89
CA ASP A 38 -8.96 5.75 0.51
C ASP A 38 -8.08 4.86 1.39
N ARG A 39 -7.31 5.46 2.30
CA ARG A 39 -6.42 4.74 3.22
C ARG A 39 -7.14 3.64 3.97
N LYS A 40 -8.36 3.90 4.46
CA LYS A 40 -9.16 2.90 5.18
C LYS A 40 -9.58 1.74 4.29
N GLN A 41 -9.96 2.01 3.03
CA GLN A 41 -10.29 0.93 2.09
C GLN A 41 -9.06 0.11 1.72
N LEU A 42 -7.92 0.77 1.52
CA LEU A 42 -6.67 0.12 1.18
C LEU A 42 -6.21 -0.79 2.33
N GLU A 43 -6.19 -0.28 3.55
CA GLU A 43 -5.86 -1.06 4.75
C GLU A 43 -6.87 -2.20 4.96
N ALA A 44 -8.17 -1.97 4.80
CA ALA A 44 -9.18 -3.03 4.91
C ALA A 44 -8.96 -4.13 3.86
N LYS A 45 -8.65 -3.74 2.62
CA LYS A 45 -8.37 -4.67 1.52
C LYS A 45 -7.10 -5.46 1.80
N ILE A 46 -6.03 -4.81 2.22
CA ILE A 46 -4.75 -5.44 2.56
C ILE A 46 -4.91 -6.38 3.77
N ALA A 47 -5.70 -5.98 4.76
CA ALA A 47 -6.04 -6.79 5.92
C ALA A 47 -6.83 -8.05 5.55
N THR A 48 -7.62 -8.05 4.46
CA THR A 48 -8.25 -9.31 3.98
C THR A 48 -7.23 -10.36 3.54
N GLY A 49 -6.03 -9.93 3.11
CA GLY A 49 -4.91 -10.83 2.80
C GLY A 49 -4.03 -11.15 4.00
N GLY A 50 -4.35 -10.67 5.21
CA GLY A 50 -3.58 -10.90 6.43
C GLY A 50 -2.38 -9.96 6.61
N PHE A 51 -2.32 -8.87 5.84
CA PHE A 51 -1.23 -7.91 5.92
C PHE A 51 -1.63 -6.67 6.74
N HIS A 52 -0.67 -6.08 7.46
CA HIS A 52 -0.87 -4.93 8.34
C HIS A 52 0.12 -3.81 8.05
N TYR A 53 -0.36 -2.56 8.04
CA TYR A 53 0.50 -1.40 7.86
C TYR A 53 1.25 -1.07 9.17
N ASP A 54 2.57 -0.96 9.11
CA ASP A 54 3.43 -0.51 10.20
C ASP A 54 3.91 0.92 9.90
N GLU A 55 3.35 1.89 10.62
CA GLU A 55 3.68 3.32 10.48
C GLU A 55 5.12 3.64 10.89
N LYS A 56 5.72 2.87 11.82
CA LYS A 56 7.08 3.12 12.29
C LYS A 56 8.12 2.71 11.26
N GLN A 57 7.85 1.62 10.56
CA GLN A 57 8.73 1.07 9.55
C GLN A 57 8.32 1.48 8.13
N LYS A 58 7.23 2.23 7.99
CA LYS A 58 6.65 2.70 6.72
C LYS A 58 6.50 1.53 5.73
N ARG A 59 5.98 0.40 6.20
CA ARG A 59 5.81 -0.81 5.37
C ARG A 59 4.65 -1.67 5.82
N PHE A 60 4.12 -2.44 4.90
CA PHE A 60 3.18 -3.52 5.18
C PHE A 60 3.92 -4.82 5.53
N TRP A 61 3.44 -5.48 6.58
CA TRP A 61 3.86 -6.81 7.05
C TRP A 61 2.81 -7.85 6.74
#